data_AF-A0A2D4TBH4-F1
#
_entry.id   AF-A0A2D4TBH4-F1
#
_cell.length_a   1.000
_cell.length_b   1.000
_cell.length_c   1.000
_cell.angle_alpha   90.00
_cell.angle_beta   90.00
_cell.angle_gamma   90.00
#
_symmetry.space_group_name_H-M   'P 1'
#
loop_
_entity.id
_entity.type
_entity.pdbx_description
1 polymer ?
#
loop_
_entity_poly.entity_id
_entity_poly.type
_entity_poly.pdbx_seq_one_letter_code
_entity_poly.pdbx_strand_id
1 'polypeptide(L)' 'MDDTSELDDFRTALAILHGFALESPTLNQRGIVRMLERLINVAAQLSTDELERNANEPSV' A
#
# COMPACT_ATOMS: atom_id res chain seq x y z
N MET A 1 2.84 -14.56 -12.55
CA MET A 1 2.89 -13.13 -12.16
C MET A 1 3.66 -13.11 -10.86
N ASP A 2 4.62 -12.21 -10.73
CA ASP A 2 5.45 -12.10 -9.53
C ASP A 2 4.64 -11.31 -8.50
N ASP A 3 4.45 -11.84 -7.28
CA ASP A 3 3.59 -11.24 -6.23
C ASP A 3 4.04 -9.81 -5.89
N THR A 4 5.34 -9.53 -6.04
CA THR A 4 5.91 -8.18 -5.90
C THR A 4 5.34 -7.16 -6.89
N SER A 5 4.96 -7.58 -8.10
CA SER A 5 4.33 -6.72 -9.10
C SER A 5 2.93 -6.29 -8.68
N GLU A 6 2.16 -7.16 -8.02
CA GLU A 6 0.78 -6.84 -7.61
C GLU A 6 0.76 -5.88 -6.41
N LEU A 7 1.69 -6.05 -5.46
CA LEU A 7 1.83 -5.16 -4.31
C LEU A 7 2.28 -3.75 -4.72
N ASP A 8 3.18 -3.64 -5.71
CA ASP A 8 3.63 -2.35 -6.23
C ASP A 8 2.54 -1.62 -7.04
N ASP A 9 1.76 -2.36 -7.83
CA ASP A 9 0.57 -1.81 -8.51
C ASP A 9 -0.46 -1.30 -7.49
N PHE A 10 -0.69 -2.06 -6.42
CA PHE A 10 -1.59 -1.66 -5.34
C PHE A 10 -1.14 -0.38 -4.62
N ARG A 11 0.16 -0.25 -4.32
CA ARG A 11 0.73 0.97 -3.72
C ARG A 11 0.56 2.18 -4.61
N THR A 12 0.80 1.99 -5.91
CA THR A 12 0.64 3.05 -6.91
C THR A 12 -0.81 3.54 -6.93
N ALA A 13 -1.78 2.63 -6.95
CA ALA A 13 -3.19 2.96 -6.90
C ALA A 13 -3.58 3.70 -5.61
N LEU A 14 -3.07 3.27 -4.44
CA LEU A 14 -3.33 3.93 -3.16
C LEU A 14 -2.78 5.37 -3.11
N ALA A 15 -1.57 5.60 -3.64
CA ALA A 15 -0.96 6.93 -3.67
C ALA A 15 -1.79 7.90 -4.52
N ILE A 16 -2.26 7.44 -5.70
CA ILE A 16 -3.14 8.22 -6.59
C ILE A 16 -4.46 8.54 -5.89
N LEU A 17 -5.11 7.54 -5.30
CA LEU A 17 -6.39 7.72 -4.60
C LEU A 17 -6.27 8.65 -3.40
N HIS A 18 -5.16 8.58 -2.65
CA HIS A 18 -4.90 9.48 -1.53
C HIS A 18 -4.72 10.92 -1.99
N GLY A 19 -3.93 11.17 -3.04
CA GLY A 19 -3.82 12.50 -3.64
C GLY A 19 -5.17 13.06 -4.10
N PHE A 20 -5.93 12.24 -4.83
CA PHE A 20 -7.26 12.63 -5.31
C PHE A 20 -8.25 12.91 -4.16
N ALA A 21 -8.19 12.13 -3.08
CA ALA A 21 -9.02 12.32 -1.90
C ALA A 21 -8.72 13.64 -1.19
N LEU A 22 -7.47 14.12 -1.20
CA LEU A 22 -7.12 15.41 -0.60
C LEU A 22 -7.60 16.61 -1.43
N GLU A 23 -7.57 16.47 -2.76
CA GLU A 23 -7.95 17.55 -3.69
C GLU A 23 -9.46 17.66 -3.92
N SER A 24 -10.19 16.54 -3.83
CA SER A 24 -11.64 16.51 -4.08
C SER A 24 -12.43 16.92 -2.83
N PRO A 25 -13.25 17.99 -2.86
CA PRO A 25 -14.05 18.41 -1.70
C PRO A 25 -15.03 17.34 -1.22
N THR A 26 -15.50 16.47 -2.13
CA THR A 26 -16.41 15.38 -1.82
C THR A 26 -15.70 14.22 -1.12
N LEU A 27 -14.43 13.99 -1.46
CA LEU A 27 -13.64 12.87 -0.94
C LEU A 27 -12.68 13.26 0.19
N ASN A 28 -12.42 14.56 0.39
CA ASN A 28 -11.67 15.11 1.50
C ASN A 28 -12.50 15.10 2.79
N GLN A 29 -13.05 13.92 3.07
CA GLN A 29 -13.73 13.59 4.30
C GLN A 29 -12.71 12.88 5.17
N ARG A 30 -12.63 13.30 6.43
CA ARG A 30 -11.69 12.73 7.41
C ARG A 30 -11.74 11.20 7.49
N GLY A 31 -12.90 10.58 7.24
CA GLY A 31 -13.05 9.12 7.21
C GLY A 31 -12.34 8.45 6.03
N ILE A 32 -12.45 9.02 4.83
CA ILE A 32 -11.86 8.48 3.60
C ILE A 32 -10.34 8.63 3.66
N VAL A 33 -9.84 9.82 4.01
CA VAL A 33 -8.39 10.07 4.11
C VAL A 33 -7.74 9.11 5.12
N ARG A 34 -8.33 8.97 6.32
CA ARG A 34 -7.82 8.02 7.34
C ARG A 34 -7.85 6.56 6.89
N MET A 35 -8.86 6.17 6.12
CA MET A 35 -8.94 4.82 5.57
C MET A 35 -7.80 4.57 4.58
N LEU A 36 -7.52 5.53 3.69
CA LEU A 36 -6.43 5.44 2.73
C LEU A 36 -5.06 5.42 3.42
N GLU A 37 -4.85 6.27 4.44
CA GLU A 37 -3.63 6.23 5.27
C GLU A 37 -3.42 4.86 5.94
N ARG A 38 -4.49 4.24 6.44
CA ARG A 38 -4.42 2.89 7.01
C ARG A 38 -4.02 1.84 5.97
N LEU A 39 -4.59 1.91 4.77
CA LEU A 39 -4.26 0.98 3.69
C LEU A 39 -2.80 1.14 3.22
N ILE A 40 -2.29 2.36 3.17
CA ILE A 40 -0.87 2.64 2.89
C ILE A 40 0.02 1.96 3.93
N ASN A 41 -0.30 2.09 5.22
CA ASN A 41 0.47 1.45 6.28
C ASN A 41 0.44 -0.09 6.19
N VAL A 42 -0.71 -0.68 5.84
CA VAL A 42 -0.83 -2.13 5.62
C VAL A 42 0.03 -2.58 4.43
N ALA A 43 0.00 -1.84 3.32
CA ALA A 43 0.80 -2.16 2.13
C ALA A 43 2.32 -2.05 2.39
N ALA A 44 2.74 -1.16 3.31
CA ALA A 44 4.13 -1.05 3.73
C ALA A 44 4.57 -2.21 4.63
N GLN A 45 3.70 -2.67 5.54
CA GLN A 45 3.96 -3.84 6.39
C GLN A 45 4.14 -5.11 5.56
N LEU A 46 3.27 -5.33 4.57
CA LEU A 46 3.39 -6.48 3.65
C LEU A 46 4.74 -6.52 2.92
N SER A 47 5.32 -5.36 2.57
CA SER A 47 6.69 -5.32 2.02
C SER A 47 7.73 -5.86 2.98
N THR A 48 7.57 -5.50 4.26
CA THR A 48 8.55 -5.80 5.30
C THR A 48 8.51 -7.29 5.57
N ASP A 49 7.31 -7.85 5.68
CA ASP A 49 7.10 -9.29 5.86
C ASP A 49 7.63 -10.11 4.67
N GLU A 50 7.43 -9.65 3.42
CA GLU A 50 7.98 -10.31 2.23
C GLU A 50 9.52 -10.25 2.19
N LEU A 51 10.11 -9.10 2.53
CA LEU A 51 11.56 -8.95 2.62
C LEU A 51 12.16 -9.85 3.72
N GLU A 52 11.52 -9.92 4.88
CA GLU A 52 11.95 -10.77 6.00
C GLU A 52 11.80 -12.26 5.67
N ARG A 53 10.72 -12.64 4.98
CA ARG A 53 10.52 -14.02 4.53
C ARG A 53 11.58 -14.45 3.54
N ASN A 54 11.86 -13.63 2.53
CA ASN A 54 12.89 -13.93 1.51
C ASN A 54 14.31 -13.96 2.11
N ALA A 55 14.58 -13.14 3.14
CA ALA A 55 15.87 -13.15 3.85
C ALA A 55 16.08 -14.39 4.74
N ASN A 56 15.00 -15.03 5.18
CA ASN A 56 15.03 -16.22 6.04
C ASN A 56 14.78 -17.55 5.31
N GLU A 57 14.59 -17.54 3.98
CA GLU A 57 14.55 -18.77 3.20
C GLU A 57 15.98 -19.35 3.05
N PRO A 58 16.25 -20.58 3.53
CA PRO A 58 17.56 -21.20 3.40
C PRO A 58 17.85 -21.46 1.93
N SER A 59 18.93 -20.88 1.41
CA SER A 59 19.42 -21.13 0.06
C SER A 59 19.73 -22.63 -0.10
N VAL A 60 18.94 -23.32 -0.92
CA VAL A 60 19.20 -24.70 -1.39
C VAL A 60 20.03 -24.65 -2.66
#